data_AF-A0A382MLN9-F1
#
_entry.id   AF-A0A382MLN9-F1
#
_cell.length_a   1.000
_cell.length_b   1.000
_cell.length_c   1.000
_cell.angle_alpha   90.00
_cell.angle_beta   90.00
_cell.angle_gamma   90.00
#
_symmetry.space_group_name_H-M   'P 1'
#
loop_
_entity.id
_entity.type
_entity.pdbx_description
1 polymer ?
#
loop_
_entity_poly.entity_id
_entity_poly.type
_entity_poly.pdbx_seq_one_letter_code
_entity_poly.pdbx_strand_id
1 'polypeptide(L)'
;IYDPSGSDQQGVDAINDGRGIINYTGHGSVTSWGNGASLNINQVNNLENDWELPHVISVGCVNGSFENNTCFAEAWMRATNNNSGAPTGAVAFYASTVNQYWNQPMRAQDHAMDLLVGYDYSINQSIIQKHTIGGLWYNGSCNMMDVYGSSGIDMFLTWIIFGDASLVIRTNIPEPINVSHTGTLLIGTNTYSVSTGFSDALVALSDDGELLASGYTDASGSVTLELMNPPSEPSEITLTVTAYDRTTNIQPVTVIIPDGPYLIVNNVTTSTNDDSIIEYGESVSLSISIENLGVAPAEDISFILTTDDPYISIIDGEESINSIGVNQTITLENGFSIDISPNVPNDYDIDCHLEMNSNENTWDADFSLTAFAPVLSVNAI
;
A
#
# COMPACT_ATOMS: atom_id res chain seq x y z
N ILE A 1 11.29 35.80 8.15
CA ILE A 1 12.45 36.41 8.84
C ILE A 1 13.37 36.93 7.74
N TYR A 2 13.69 38.22 7.72
CA TYR A 2 14.25 38.87 6.52
C TYR A 2 15.45 39.75 6.85
N ASP A 3 16.37 39.87 5.90
CA ASP A 3 17.48 40.81 6.00
C ASP A 3 17.02 42.28 6.01
N PRO A 4 17.84 43.18 6.59
CA PRO A 4 19.10 42.91 7.28
C PRO A 4 18.91 42.68 8.80
N SER A 5 17.67 42.65 9.30
CA SER A 5 17.36 42.62 10.74
C SER A 5 17.01 41.23 11.28
N GLY A 6 16.85 40.25 10.41
CA GLY A 6 16.72 38.84 10.77
C GLY A 6 17.96 38.35 11.52
N SER A 7 17.74 37.50 12.49
CA SER A 7 18.81 36.82 13.23
C SER A 7 18.60 35.31 13.19
N ASP A 8 19.69 34.57 13.33
CA ASP A 8 19.64 33.11 13.40
C ASP A 8 18.75 32.63 14.55
N GLN A 9 18.81 33.31 15.71
CA GLN A 9 18.00 32.95 16.87
C GLN A 9 16.50 33.07 16.57
N GLN A 10 16.07 34.12 15.85
CA GLN A 10 14.67 34.20 15.41
C GLN A 10 14.28 33.03 14.50
N GLY A 11 15.21 32.54 13.67
CA GLY A 11 15.00 31.37 12.82
C GLY A 11 14.82 30.10 13.65
N VAL A 12 15.77 29.85 14.56
CA VAL A 12 15.73 28.71 15.49
C VAL A 12 14.46 28.74 16.33
N ASP A 13 14.15 29.87 16.96
CA ASP A 13 12.95 30.04 17.78
C ASP A 13 11.68 29.78 16.96
N ALA A 14 11.60 30.30 15.73
CA ALA A 14 10.43 30.08 14.90
C ALA A 14 10.25 28.61 14.49
N ILE A 15 11.34 27.87 14.27
CA ILE A 15 11.29 26.44 13.93
C ILE A 15 10.90 25.63 15.17
N ASN A 16 11.52 25.91 16.33
CA ASN A 16 11.23 25.24 17.60
C ASN A 16 9.82 25.53 18.14
N ASP A 17 9.20 26.64 17.72
CA ASP A 17 7.80 26.98 18.01
C ASP A 17 6.80 26.32 17.03
N GLY A 18 7.28 25.47 16.12
CA GLY A 18 6.47 24.65 15.21
C GLY A 18 5.98 25.40 13.98
N ARG A 19 6.35 24.93 12.79
CA ARG A 19 5.88 25.48 11.49
C ARG A 19 5.47 24.35 10.57
N GLY A 20 4.40 24.56 9.80
CA GLY A 20 3.98 23.61 8.76
C GLY A 20 4.81 23.71 7.47
N ILE A 21 5.30 24.91 7.16
CA ILE A 21 6.04 25.20 5.93
C ILE A 21 7.14 26.24 6.16
N ILE A 22 8.26 26.07 5.46
CA ILE A 22 9.31 27.09 5.34
C ILE A 22 9.61 27.35 3.86
N ASN A 23 9.55 28.61 3.46
CA ASN A 23 10.07 29.09 2.19
C ASN A 23 11.32 29.93 2.44
N TYR A 24 12.44 29.49 1.90
CA TYR A 24 13.70 30.22 1.92
C TYR A 24 14.05 30.70 0.51
N THR A 25 14.51 31.96 0.41
CA THR A 25 15.07 32.55 -0.81
C THR A 25 16.26 33.42 -0.47
N GLY A 26 17.44 33.02 -0.91
CA GLY A 26 18.69 33.74 -0.67
C GLY A 26 19.92 32.94 -1.08
N HIS A 27 21.07 33.30 -0.53
CA HIS A 27 22.31 32.56 -0.75
C HIS A 27 22.33 31.24 0.01
N GLY A 28 22.88 30.21 -0.59
CA GLY A 28 23.06 28.90 0.03
C GLY A 28 24.51 28.46 -0.06
N SER A 29 24.92 27.65 0.92
CA SER A 29 26.13 26.84 0.85
C SER A 29 25.75 25.37 1.02
N VAL A 30 26.72 24.47 0.81
CA VAL A 30 26.52 23.03 1.04
C VAL A 30 26.00 22.75 2.45
N THR A 31 26.26 23.65 3.41
CA THR A 31 25.97 23.43 4.84
C THR A 31 25.15 24.54 5.50
N SER A 32 24.59 25.49 4.73
CA SER A 32 23.85 26.62 5.33
C SER A 32 22.94 27.40 4.37
N TRP A 33 22.01 28.13 4.97
CA TRP A 33 21.45 29.37 4.45
C TRP A 33 22.33 30.56 4.84
N GLY A 34 22.23 31.67 4.09
CA GLY A 34 23.10 32.84 4.24
C GLY A 34 22.39 34.19 4.36
N ASN A 35 21.06 34.23 4.33
CA ASN A 35 20.27 35.46 4.40
C ASN A 35 19.13 35.32 5.41
N GLY A 36 18.71 36.43 6.01
CA GLY A 36 17.64 36.46 7.02
C GLY A 36 18.05 35.70 8.28
N ALA A 37 17.58 34.46 8.43
CA ALA A 37 18.11 33.53 9.43
C ALA A 37 19.16 32.64 8.76
N SER A 38 20.44 32.91 9.01
CA SER A 38 21.57 32.27 8.34
C SER A 38 21.91 30.93 8.98
N LEU A 39 20.95 30.01 8.97
CA LEU A 39 21.05 28.72 9.64
C LEU A 39 22.07 27.80 8.98
N ASN A 40 22.91 27.15 9.77
CA ASN A 40 23.85 26.11 9.33
C ASN A 40 23.54 24.75 9.97
N ILE A 41 24.20 23.68 9.48
CA ILE A 41 23.99 22.30 9.95
C ILE A 41 24.11 22.16 11.48
N ASN A 42 25.02 22.89 12.14
CA ASN A 42 25.16 22.79 13.60
C ASN A 42 23.93 23.35 14.31
N GLN A 43 23.31 24.42 13.80
CA GLN A 43 22.05 24.95 14.35
C GLN A 43 20.91 23.97 14.09
N VAL A 44 20.84 23.36 12.90
CA VAL A 44 19.84 22.34 12.54
C VAL A 44 19.92 21.13 13.48
N ASN A 45 21.13 20.64 13.77
CA ASN A 45 21.36 19.52 14.69
C ASN A 45 21.08 19.86 16.17
N ASN A 46 20.78 21.12 16.48
CA ASN A 46 20.39 21.57 17.82
C ASN A 46 18.94 22.08 17.88
N LEU A 47 18.14 21.85 16.83
CA LEU A 47 16.71 22.13 16.86
C LEU A 47 16.01 21.23 17.88
N GLU A 48 14.90 21.74 18.42
CA GLU A 48 14.09 21.11 19.46
C GLU A 48 12.60 21.04 19.03
N ASN A 49 12.32 21.12 17.72
CA ASN A 49 10.98 21.01 17.14
C ASN A 49 10.50 19.55 17.08
N ASP A 50 10.48 18.88 18.23
CA ASP A 50 10.17 17.45 18.37
C ASP A 50 8.81 17.12 17.72
N TRP A 51 8.84 16.35 16.62
CA TRP A 51 7.66 15.97 15.82
C TRP A 51 6.88 17.15 15.18
N GLU A 52 7.39 18.37 15.26
CA GLU A 52 6.82 19.58 14.66
C GLU A 52 7.57 19.93 13.37
N LEU A 53 7.48 19.03 12.40
CA LEU A 53 8.36 18.99 11.24
C LEU A 53 7.75 19.75 10.04
N PRO A 54 8.27 20.94 9.66
CA PRO A 54 7.87 21.62 8.44
C PRO A 54 8.29 20.84 7.20
N HIS A 55 7.63 21.11 6.08
CA HIS A 55 8.24 20.91 4.76
C HIS A 55 8.92 22.19 4.27
N VAL A 56 10.05 22.06 3.58
CA VAL A 56 10.93 23.19 3.26
C VAL A 56 11.16 23.31 1.76
N ILE A 57 10.92 24.49 1.19
CA ILE A 57 11.32 24.83 -0.18
C ILE A 57 12.49 25.80 -0.10
N SER A 58 13.66 25.35 -0.53
CA SER A 58 14.90 26.12 -0.44
C SER A 58 15.35 26.62 -1.81
N VAL A 59 15.13 27.92 -2.05
CA VAL A 59 15.78 28.65 -3.14
C VAL A 59 17.12 29.16 -2.60
N GLY A 60 18.15 28.32 -2.77
CA GLY A 60 19.51 28.53 -2.31
C GLY A 60 20.48 27.60 -3.01
N CYS A 61 21.66 28.12 -3.34
CA CYS A 61 22.70 27.35 -4.02
C CYS A 61 23.14 26.13 -3.19
N VAL A 62 23.32 24.99 -3.86
CA VAL A 62 24.02 23.78 -3.38
C VAL A 62 23.54 23.20 -2.03
N ASN A 63 22.40 23.63 -1.50
CA ASN A 63 21.85 23.10 -0.24
C ASN A 63 21.52 21.60 -0.32
N GLY A 64 21.32 21.08 -1.52
CA GLY A 64 21.08 19.67 -1.83
C GLY A 64 22.27 18.99 -2.49
N SER A 65 23.48 19.52 -2.39
CA SER A 65 24.69 18.90 -2.97
C SER A 65 25.14 17.68 -2.14
N PHE A 66 24.40 16.58 -2.25
CA PHE A 66 24.56 15.35 -1.45
C PHE A 66 25.71 14.45 -1.92
N GLU A 67 26.36 14.80 -3.04
CA GLU A 67 27.46 14.05 -3.58
C GLU A 67 28.73 14.28 -2.74
N ASN A 68 29.16 13.26 -1.98
CA ASN A 68 30.43 13.21 -1.22
C ASN A 68 30.47 13.97 0.13
N ASN A 69 29.35 14.49 0.63
CA ASN A 69 29.23 15.08 1.96
C ASN A 69 27.80 14.96 2.49
N THR A 70 27.59 15.16 3.80
CA THR A 70 26.24 15.47 4.31
C THR A 70 25.91 16.91 3.98
N CYS A 71 24.98 17.12 3.05
CA CYS A 71 24.51 18.44 2.67
C CYS A 71 23.48 19.01 3.65
N PHE A 72 23.13 20.27 3.48
CA PHE A 72 22.18 20.97 4.34
C PHE A 72 20.81 20.30 4.37
N ALA A 73 20.28 19.90 3.21
CA ALA A 73 19.01 19.16 3.14
C ALA A 73 19.07 17.83 3.89
N GLU A 74 20.16 17.06 3.75
CA GLU A 74 20.33 15.81 4.50
C GLU A 74 20.43 16.03 6.01
N ALA A 75 21.07 17.11 6.46
CA ALA A 75 21.12 17.45 7.88
C ALA A 75 19.72 17.70 8.46
N TRP A 76 18.88 18.45 7.73
CA TRP A 76 17.48 18.67 8.12
C TRP A 76 16.67 17.38 8.18
N MET A 77 16.87 16.47 7.22
CA MET A 77 16.13 15.21 7.16
C MET A 77 16.60 14.15 8.17
N ARG A 78 17.80 14.32 8.74
CA ARG A 78 18.43 13.37 9.68
C ARG A 78 18.50 13.90 11.12
N ALA A 79 18.03 15.12 11.36
CA ALA A 79 18.13 15.77 12.66
C ALA A 79 17.29 15.02 13.71
N THR A 80 17.87 14.90 14.90
CA THR A 80 17.18 14.37 16.08
C THR A 80 17.51 15.25 17.26
N ASN A 81 16.57 15.39 18.19
CA ASN A 81 16.80 16.10 19.43
C ASN A 81 17.82 15.35 20.28
N ASN A 82 18.89 16.04 20.69
CA ASN A 82 19.99 15.46 21.45
C ASN A 82 19.59 14.94 22.85
N ASN A 83 18.45 15.38 23.39
CA ASN A 83 17.94 14.99 24.69
C ASN A 83 16.88 13.88 24.60
N SER A 84 15.88 14.04 23.71
CA SER A 84 14.74 13.12 23.63
C SER A 84 14.94 11.99 22.60
N GLY A 85 15.84 12.17 21.63
CA GLY A 85 15.98 11.29 20.47
C GLY A 85 14.83 11.40 19.47
N ALA A 86 13.87 12.31 19.69
CA ALA A 86 12.76 12.54 18.77
C ALA A 86 13.28 13.15 17.45
N PRO A 87 12.63 12.87 16.31
CA PRO A 87 12.90 13.57 15.07
C PRO A 87 12.69 15.09 15.22
N THR A 88 13.65 15.86 14.72
CA THR A 88 13.62 17.33 14.58
C THR A 88 13.94 17.71 13.14
N GLY A 89 14.02 18.99 12.81
CA GLY A 89 14.31 19.42 11.45
C GLY A 89 13.05 19.46 10.58
N ALA A 90 12.99 18.68 9.50
CA ALA A 90 11.92 18.74 8.49
C ALA A 90 11.40 17.36 8.05
N VAL A 91 10.15 17.33 7.58
CA VAL A 91 9.51 16.12 7.03
C VAL A 91 9.79 15.92 5.54
N ALA A 92 10.10 17.01 4.84
CA ALA A 92 10.57 17.01 3.46
C ALA A 92 11.35 18.30 3.16
N PHE A 93 12.33 18.23 2.25
CA PHE A 93 13.17 19.36 1.88
C PHE A 93 13.43 19.38 0.36
N TYR A 94 13.20 20.51 -0.29
CA TYR A 94 13.47 20.70 -1.72
C TYR A 94 14.72 21.57 -1.92
N ALA A 95 15.81 20.99 -2.41
CA ALA A 95 17.10 21.70 -2.51
C ALA A 95 17.91 21.38 -3.77
N SER A 96 18.63 22.38 -4.29
CA SER A 96 19.43 22.22 -5.51
C SER A 96 20.78 21.57 -5.22
N THR A 97 21.21 20.68 -6.11
CA THR A 97 22.54 20.06 -6.10
C THR A 97 23.64 21.00 -6.61
N VAL A 98 23.27 22.08 -7.31
CA VAL A 98 24.20 23.03 -7.94
C VAL A 98 23.90 24.48 -7.54
N ASN A 99 24.67 25.44 -8.08
CA ASN A 99 24.33 26.85 -7.97
C ASN A 99 23.05 27.16 -8.75
N GLN A 100 22.07 27.76 -8.10
CA GLN A 100 20.81 28.14 -8.72
C GLN A 100 20.92 29.49 -9.44
N TYR A 101 20.15 29.64 -10.53
CA TYR A 101 19.83 30.95 -11.07
C TYR A 101 18.91 31.71 -10.10
N TRP A 102 18.85 33.03 -10.27
CA TRP A 102 18.11 33.88 -9.33
C TRP A 102 16.59 33.79 -9.51
N ASN A 103 16.08 33.96 -10.73
CA ASN A 103 14.64 34.17 -10.94
C ASN A 103 13.85 32.87 -11.08
N GLN A 104 14.45 31.85 -11.68
CA GLN A 104 13.78 30.63 -12.10
C GLN A 104 13.22 29.86 -10.88
N PRO A 105 14.01 29.55 -9.84
CA PRO A 105 13.49 28.80 -8.70
C PRO A 105 12.50 29.62 -7.86
N MET A 106 12.60 30.95 -7.87
CA MET A 106 11.59 31.82 -7.24
C MET A 106 10.22 31.62 -7.88
N ARG A 107 10.15 31.52 -9.22
CA ARG A 107 8.87 31.26 -9.90
C ARG A 107 8.27 29.91 -9.53
N ALA A 108 9.10 28.88 -9.39
CA ALA A 108 8.63 27.57 -8.96
C ALA A 108 8.17 27.56 -7.51
N GLN A 109 8.87 28.27 -6.61
CA GLN A 109 8.44 28.45 -5.21
C GLN A 109 7.10 29.20 -5.13
N ASP A 110 6.95 30.31 -5.86
CA ASP A 110 5.70 31.08 -5.92
C ASP A 110 4.55 30.21 -6.43
N HIS A 111 4.75 29.50 -7.54
CA HIS A 111 3.68 28.69 -8.12
C HIS A 111 3.34 27.45 -7.28
N ALA A 112 4.30 26.88 -6.55
CA ALA A 112 4.00 25.89 -5.54
C ALA A 112 3.06 26.47 -4.46
N MET A 113 3.24 27.72 -4.04
CA MET A 113 2.32 28.36 -3.08
C MET A 113 0.95 28.65 -3.70
N ASP A 114 0.90 29.09 -4.97
CA ASP A 114 -0.36 29.24 -5.71
C ASP A 114 -1.16 27.92 -5.72
N LEU A 115 -0.49 26.79 -5.98
CA LEU A 115 -1.08 25.44 -5.97
C LEU A 115 -1.49 25.00 -4.57
N LEU A 116 -0.76 25.40 -3.54
CA LEU A 116 -1.12 25.12 -2.15
C LEU A 116 -2.43 25.82 -1.77
N VAL A 117 -2.57 27.10 -2.13
CA VAL A 117 -3.75 27.91 -1.78
C VAL A 117 -4.91 27.77 -2.78
N GLY A 118 -4.67 27.18 -3.95
CA GLY A 118 -5.68 26.97 -4.99
C GLY A 118 -5.99 28.20 -5.83
N TYR A 119 -5.06 29.15 -5.93
CA TYR A 119 -5.25 30.40 -6.66
C TYR A 119 -3.95 30.91 -7.27
N ASP A 120 -3.94 31.13 -8.59
CA ASP A 120 -2.81 31.77 -9.29
C ASP A 120 -3.04 33.28 -9.31
N TYR A 121 -2.25 34.01 -8.51
CA TYR A 121 -2.34 35.47 -8.43
C TYR A 121 -1.76 36.20 -9.65
N SER A 122 -0.94 35.54 -10.46
CA SER A 122 -0.34 36.13 -11.66
C SER A 122 -1.34 36.27 -12.80
N ILE A 123 -2.32 35.36 -12.87
CA ILE A 123 -3.42 35.40 -13.86
C ILE A 123 -4.79 35.66 -13.23
N ASN A 124 -4.86 35.77 -11.90
CA ASN A 124 -6.06 36.06 -11.12
C ASN A 124 -7.18 35.02 -11.36
N GLN A 125 -6.84 33.74 -11.24
CA GLN A 125 -7.75 32.60 -11.46
C GLN A 125 -7.55 31.50 -10.42
N SER A 126 -8.63 30.79 -10.10
CA SER A 126 -8.57 29.56 -9.29
C SER A 126 -7.87 28.44 -10.06
N ILE A 127 -7.03 27.68 -9.36
CA ILE A 127 -6.31 26.54 -9.91
C ILE A 127 -6.50 25.30 -9.03
N ILE A 128 -6.31 24.12 -9.63
CA ILE A 128 -6.51 22.85 -8.92
C ILE A 128 -5.34 22.65 -7.95
N GLN A 129 -5.66 22.54 -6.67
CA GLN A 129 -4.67 22.33 -5.63
C GLN A 129 -3.86 21.05 -5.83
N LYS A 130 -2.69 21.02 -5.20
CA LYS A 130 -1.83 19.84 -5.08
C LYS A 130 -1.48 19.66 -3.62
N HIS A 131 -1.71 18.46 -3.09
CA HIS A 131 -1.56 18.20 -1.66
C HIS A 131 -0.41 17.25 -1.32
N THR A 132 0.17 16.56 -2.30
CA THR A 132 1.38 15.75 -2.09
C THR A 132 2.63 16.59 -2.29
N ILE A 133 3.70 16.31 -1.55
CA ILE A 133 5.01 16.99 -1.70
C ILE A 133 5.49 16.94 -3.16
N GLY A 134 5.50 15.74 -3.76
CA GLY A 134 5.89 15.52 -5.15
C GLY A 134 4.98 16.27 -6.12
N GLY A 135 3.66 16.17 -5.93
CA GLY A 135 2.69 16.86 -6.78
C GLY A 135 2.83 18.38 -6.70
N LEU A 136 3.01 18.93 -5.51
CA LEU A 136 3.14 20.35 -5.25
C LEU A 136 4.40 20.94 -5.88
N TRP A 137 5.56 20.36 -5.58
CA TRP A 137 6.86 20.90 -6.00
C TRP A 137 7.17 20.63 -7.47
N TYR A 138 6.74 19.48 -8.00
CA TYR A 138 6.86 19.18 -9.43
C TYR A 138 6.03 20.15 -10.27
N ASN A 139 4.75 20.37 -9.92
CA ASN A 139 3.91 21.30 -10.69
C ASN A 139 4.37 22.76 -10.54
N GLY A 140 4.90 23.15 -9.37
CA GLY A 140 5.60 24.43 -9.22
C GLY A 140 6.75 24.57 -10.22
N SER A 141 7.59 23.54 -10.35
CA SER A 141 8.70 23.50 -11.29
C SER A 141 8.27 23.46 -12.76
N CYS A 142 7.16 22.81 -13.09
CA CYS A 142 6.58 22.86 -14.44
C CYS A 142 6.32 24.30 -14.87
N ASN A 143 5.75 25.12 -13.99
CA ASN A 143 5.50 26.52 -14.32
C ASN A 143 6.79 27.33 -14.52
N MET A 144 7.82 27.08 -13.71
CA MET A 144 9.15 27.64 -13.96
C MET A 144 9.68 27.26 -15.35
N MET A 145 9.55 25.99 -15.75
CA MET A 145 9.98 25.53 -17.08
C MET A 145 9.19 26.20 -18.21
N ASP A 146 7.88 26.35 -18.05
CA ASP A 146 7.02 27.02 -19.03
C ASP A 146 7.40 28.50 -19.23
N VAL A 147 7.72 29.20 -18.14
CA VAL A 147 8.06 30.63 -18.17
C VAL A 147 9.49 30.87 -18.65
N TYR A 148 10.45 30.04 -18.24
CA TYR A 148 11.89 30.28 -18.44
C TYR A 148 12.57 29.35 -19.45
N GLY A 149 11.82 28.44 -20.08
CA GLY A 149 12.30 27.53 -21.11
C GLY A 149 13.52 26.73 -20.65
N SER A 150 14.56 26.68 -21.49
CA SER A 150 15.80 25.94 -21.21
C SER A 150 16.41 26.27 -19.85
N SER A 151 16.41 27.53 -19.43
CA SER A 151 17.00 27.91 -18.14
C SER A 151 16.17 27.43 -16.93
N GLY A 152 14.86 27.24 -17.11
CA GLY A 152 14.01 26.59 -16.10
C GLY A 152 14.26 25.08 -16.06
N ILE A 153 14.41 24.45 -17.23
CA ILE A 153 14.73 23.01 -17.33
C ILE A 153 16.07 22.72 -16.66
N ASP A 154 17.09 23.55 -16.90
CA ASP A 154 18.41 23.45 -16.26
C ASP A 154 18.30 23.41 -14.72
N MET A 155 17.43 24.26 -14.15
CA MET A 155 17.21 24.31 -12.70
C MET A 155 16.44 23.08 -12.20
N PHE A 156 15.36 22.70 -12.89
CA PHE A 156 14.53 21.56 -12.50
C PHE A 156 15.34 20.27 -12.40
N LEU A 157 16.23 20.01 -13.37
CA LEU A 157 17.10 18.81 -13.38
C LEU A 157 18.02 18.69 -12.17
N THR A 158 18.20 19.77 -11.41
CA THR A 158 19.12 19.83 -10.26
C THR A 158 18.41 20.01 -8.93
N TRP A 159 17.08 20.17 -8.92
CA TRP A 159 16.32 20.42 -7.70
C TRP A 159 15.68 19.12 -7.20
N ILE A 160 16.17 18.64 -6.05
CA ILE A 160 15.90 17.29 -5.55
C ILE A 160 15.01 17.33 -4.31
N ILE A 161 14.02 16.43 -4.29
CA ILE A 161 13.17 16.16 -3.14
C ILE A 161 13.93 15.22 -2.19
N PHE A 162 14.20 15.70 -0.99
CA PHE A 162 14.67 14.89 0.13
C PHE A 162 13.47 14.60 1.04
N GLY A 163 13.19 13.32 1.27
CA GLY A 163 11.98 12.88 1.98
C GLY A 163 11.01 12.17 1.04
N ASP A 164 9.77 12.01 1.51
CA ASP A 164 8.74 11.24 0.79
C ASP A 164 7.94 12.15 -0.17
N ALA A 165 8.05 11.88 -1.47
CA ALA A 165 7.31 12.60 -2.50
C ALA A 165 5.79 12.31 -2.47
N SER A 166 5.37 11.20 -1.87
CA SER A 166 3.96 10.83 -1.73
C SER A 166 3.28 11.47 -0.51
N LEU A 167 4.07 12.05 0.41
CA LEU A 167 3.56 12.67 1.64
C LEU A 167 2.47 13.70 1.33
N VAL A 168 1.28 13.49 1.87
CA VAL A 168 0.18 14.46 1.86
C VAL A 168 0.44 15.49 2.96
N ILE A 169 0.62 16.75 2.57
CA ILE A 169 0.88 17.85 3.49
C ILE A 169 -0.35 18.20 4.31
N ARG A 170 -0.12 18.81 5.47
CA ARG A 170 -1.16 19.44 6.30
C ARG A 170 -1.01 20.95 6.19
N THR A 171 -2.11 21.65 5.94
CA THR A 171 -2.13 23.12 5.89
C THR A 171 -2.88 23.75 7.04
N ASN A 172 -3.64 22.94 7.79
CA ASN A 172 -4.41 23.40 8.93
C ASN A 172 -4.40 22.36 10.05
N ILE A 173 -5.01 22.71 11.18
CA ILE A 173 -5.29 21.76 12.26
C ILE A 173 -6.20 20.67 11.67
N PRO A 174 -5.78 19.39 11.70
CA PRO A 174 -6.52 18.33 11.04
C PRO A 174 -7.81 17.98 11.78
N GLU A 175 -8.90 17.80 11.04
CA GLU A 175 -10.19 17.41 11.61
C GLU A 175 -10.32 15.87 11.68
N PRO A 176 -11.09 15.30 12.62
CA PRO A 176 -11.31 13.85 12.65
C PRO A 176 -12.15 13.36 11.45
N ILE A 177 -12.01 12.08 11.11
CA ILE A 177 -12.86 11.39 10.13
C ILE A 177 -13.87 10.51 10.88
N ASN A 178 -15.16 10.73 10.64
CA ASN A 178 -16.22 9.85 11.13
C ASN A 178 -16.44 8.74 10.09
N VAL A 179 -16.01 7.52 10.41
CA VAL A 179 -16.10 6.36 9.53
C VAL A 179 -17.30 5.49 9.94
N SER A 180 -18.10 5.07 8.97
CA SER A 180 -19.22 4.15 9.13
C SER A 180 -19.00 2.92 8.25
N HIS A 181 -19.03 1.74 8.85
CA HIS A 181 -18.85 0.44 8.21
C HIS A 181 -19.51 -0.65 9.09
N THR A 182 -19.58 -1.88 8.61
CA THR A 182 -20.24 -3.00 9.34
C THR A 182 -19.47 -3.46 10.56
N GLY A 183 -18.16 -3.18 10.65
CA GLY A 183 -17.26 -3.73 11.67
C GLY A 183 -16.84 -5.18 11.44
N THR A 184 -17.54 -5.89 10.56
CA THR A 184 -17.28 -7.31 10.26
C THR A 184 -17.23 -7.56 8.76
N LEU A 185 -16.23 -8.32 8.31
CA LEU A 185 -16.15 -8.89 6.96
C LEU A 185 -16.58 -10.37 7.04
N LEU A 186 -17.50 -10.79 6.19
CA LEU A 186 -17.92 -12.19 6.14
C LEU A 186 -17.00 -12.97 5.19
N ILE A 187 -16.50 -14.12 5.62
CA ILE A 187 -15.73 -15.02 4.75
C ILE A 187 -16.60 -15.43 3.55
N GLY A 188 -15.99 -15.49 2.37
CA GLY A 188 -16.67 -15.71 1.10
C GLY A 188 -17.27 -14.45 0.46
N THR A 189 -17.14 -13.29 1.11
CA THR A 189 -17.49 -12.00 0.48
C THR A 189 -16.23 -11.33 -0.09
N ASN A 190 -16.38 -10.75 -1.29
CA ASN A 190 -15.28 -10.09 -2.01
C ASN A 190 -15.41 -8.56 -1.96
N THR A 191 -16.38 -8.02 -1.20
CA THR A 191 -16.59 -6.58 -1.12
C THR A 191 -16.74 -6.07 0.30
N TYR A 192 -16.32 -4.83 0.53
CA TYR A 192 -16.48 -4.15 1.81
C TYR A 192 -16.84 -2.68 1.62
N SER A 193 -18.00 -2.25 2.13
CA SER A 193 -18.48 -0.88 1.99
C SER A 193 -18.13 0.00 3.20
N VAL A 194 -17.64 1.21 2.92
CA VAL A 194 -17.25 2.20 3.92
C VAL A 194 -17.80 3.56 3.53
N SER A 195 -18.28 4.33 4.52
CA SER A 195 -18.74 5.71 4.34
C SER A 195 -18.04 6.66 5.30
N THR A 196 -17.62 7.82 4.79
CA THR A 196 -16.94 8.88 5.56
C THR A 196 -17.77 10.18 5.60
N GLY A 197 -18.80 10.27 4.74
CA GLY A 197 -19.64 11.46 4.59
C GLY A 197 -19.04 12.58 3.74
N PHE A 198 -17.88 12.37 3.10
CA PHE A 198 -17.28 13.31 2.15
C PHE A 198 -16.45 12.59 1.07
N SER A 199 -16.29 13.22 -0.10
CA SER A 199 -15.56 12.65 -1.23
C SER A 199 -14.05 12.66 -1.03
N ASP A 200 -13.35 11.87 -1.84
CA ASP A 200 -11.90 11.86 -1.99
C ASP A 200 -11.12 11.45 -0.72
N ALA A 201 -11.77 10.76 0.22
CA ALA A 201 -11.08 10.04 1.27
C ALA A 201 -10.53 8.73 0.70
N LEU A 202 -9.25 8.44 0.95
CA LEU A 202 -8.64 7.15 0.60
C LEU A 202 -8.90 6.15 1.72
N VAL A 203 -9.61 5.08 1.38
CA VAL A 203 -9.95 3.97 2.25
C VAL A 203 -9.15 2.75 1.83
N ALA A 204 -8.53 2.06 2.78
CA ALA A 204 -7.78 0.84 2.53
C ALA A 204 -8.08 -0.22 3.59
N LEU A 205 -8.18 -1.47 3.17
CA LEU A 205 -8.15 -2.65 4.03
C LEU A 205 -6.81 -3.36 3.85
N SER A 206 -6.20 -3.75 4.96
CA SER A 206 -4.94 -4.50 4.98
C SER A 206 -4.93 -5.57 6.05
N ASP A 207 -4.20 -6.66 5.80
CA ASP A 207 -3.94 -7.75 6.75
C ASP A 207 -2.43 -7.89 6.94
N ASP A 208 -1.95 -7.77 8.19
CA ASP A 208 -0.52 -7.77 8.57
C ASP A 208 0.42 -6.96 7.63
N GLY A 209 -0.04 -5.80 7.16
CA GLY A 209 0.71 -4.92 6.26
C GLY A 209 0.53 -5.19 4.76
N GLU A 210 -0.11 -6.30 4.39
CA GLU A 210 -0.48 -6.60 3.00
C GLU A 210 -1.81 -5.94 2.63
N LEU A 211 -1.84 -5.26 1.48
CA LEU A 211 -3.03 -4.53 1.02
C LEU A 211 -4.05 -5.50 0.40
N LEU A 212 -5.26 -5.55 0.95
CA LEU A 212 -6.36 -6.36 0.41
C LEU A 212 -7.14 -5.60 -0.66
N ALA A 213 -7.43 -4.32 -0.39
CA ALA A 213 -8.16 -3.43 -1.28
C ALA A 213 -7.95 -1.96 -0.88
N SER A 214 -8.09 -1.06 -1.85
CA SER A 214 -8.20 0.38 -1.58
C SER A 214 -9.07 1.10 -2.61
N GLY A 215 -9.61 2.25 -2.23
CA GLY A 215 -10.45 3.07 -3.09
C GLY A 215 -10.72 4.44 -2.49
N TYR A 216 -11.14 5.37 -3.35
CA TYR A 216 -11.54 6.71 -2.93
C TYR A 216 -13.05 6.77 -2.73
N THR A 217 -13.50 7.49 -1.71
CA THR A 217 -14.92 7.80 -1.56
C THR A 217 -15.42 8.69 -2.69
N ASP A 218 -16.59 8.34 -3.21
CA ASP A 218 -17.25 9.08 -4.28
C ASP A 218 -17.88 10.40 -3.79
N ALA A 219 -18.63 11.08 -4.67
CA ALA A 219 -19.33 12.32 -4.34
C ALA A 219 -20.40 12.17 -3.23
N SER A 220 -20.86 10.94 -2.94
CA SER A 220 -21.77 10.65 -1.81
C SER A 220 -21.01 10.42 -0.49
N GLY A 221 -19.68 10.34 -0.55
CA GLY A 221 -18.82 10.07 0.59
C GLY A 221 -18.75 8.60 0.96
N SER A 222 -18.91 7.70 -0.02
CA SER A 222 -18.87 6.25 0.20
C SER A 222 -17.98 5.55 -0.83
N VAL A 223 -17.48 4.38 -0.47
CA VAL A 223 -16.72 3.50 -1.35
C VAL A 223 -17.09 2.04 -1.06
N THR A 224 -17.18 1.24 -2.11
CA THR A 224 -17.19 -0.22 -2.00
C THR A 224 -15.83 -0.72 -2.48
N LEU A 225 -15.10 -1.33 -1.57
CA LEU A 225 -13.81 -1.95 -1.86
C LEU A 225 -14.05 -3.34 -2.45
N GLU A 226 -13.37 -3.65 -3.54
CA GLU A 226 -13.31 -4.99 -4.13
C GLU A 226 -12.00 -5.66 -3.66
N LEU A 227 -12.10 -6.76 -2.94
CA LEU A 227 -10.97 -7.48 -2.34
C LEU A 227 -10.33 -8.38 -3.40
N MET A 228 -9.01 -8.25 -3.59
CA MET A 228 -8.27 -9.07 -4.53
C MET A 228 -8.05 -10.50 -3.99
N ASN A 229 -7.67 -10.60 -2.72
CA ASN A 229 -7.45 -11.86 -2.00
C ASN A 229 -8.16 -11.78 -0.64
N PRO A 230 -9.47 -12.03 -0.58
CA PRO A 230 -10.21 -11.95 0.68
C PRO A 230 -9.71 -13.00 1.67
N PRO A 231 -9.70 -12.71 2.99
CA PRO A 231 -9.37 -13.69 4.01
C PRO A 231 -10.33 -14.89 3.98
N SER A 232 -9.78 -16.10 4.05
CA SER A 232 -10.52 -17.37 4.06
C SER A 232 -10.74 -17.95 5.46
N GLU A 233 -10.11 -17.35 6.48
CA GLU A 233 -10.14 -17.81 7.86
C GLU A 233 -10.51 -16.66 8.81
N PRO A 234 -11.06 -16.95 10.00
CA PRO A 234 -11.32 -15.93 11.00
C PRO A 234 -10.04 -15.19 11.43
N SER A 235 -10.05 -13.87 11.29
CA SER A 235 -8.92 -13.00 11.59
C SER A 235 -9.39 -11.58 11.95
N GLU A 236 -8.45 -10.69 12.27
CA GLU A 236 -8.70 -9.25 12.41
C GLU A 236 -7.86 -8.50 11.39
N ILE A 237 -8.51 -7.76 10.50
CA ILE A 237 -7.86 -6.93 9.49
C ILE A 237 -7.98 -5.45 9.86
N THR A 238 -7.15 -4.60 9.25
CA THR A 238 -7.09 -3.17 9.56
C THR A 238 -7.75 -2.34 8.47
N LEU A 239 -8.72 -1.51 8.85
CA LEU A 239 -9.29 -0.43 8.05
C LEU A 239 -8.52 0.87 8.31
N THR A 240 -7.91 1.44 7.28
CA THR A 240 -7.26 2.75 7.35
C THR A 240 -7.97 3.73 6.43
N VAL A 241 -8.33 4.90 6.97
CA VAL A 241 -8.94 6.00 6.22
C VAL A 241 -8.10 7.26 6.35
N THR A 242 -7.71 7.83 5.22
CA THR A 242 -6.91 9.06 5.12
C THR A 242 -7.60 10.09 4.23
N ALA A 243 -7.40 11.38 4.54
CA ALA A 243 -7.85 12.48 3.71
C ALA A 243 -7.04 13.75 4.01
N TYR A 244 -7.05 14.70 3.07
CA TYR A 244 -6.39 15.98 3.21
C TYR A 244 -6.91 16.77 4.43
N ASP A 245 -6.00 17.31 5.25
CA ASP A 245 -6.30 18.02 6.51
C ASP A 245 -7.26 17.24 7.44
N ARG A 246 -7.09 15.91 7.47
CA ARG A 246 -7.79 15.01 8.39
C ARG A 246 -6.84 14.15 9.21
N THR A 247 -7.22 13.86 10.44
CA THR A 247 -6.49 12.88 11.27
C THR A 247 -6.79 11.48 10.73
N THR A 248 -5.74 10.69 10.47
CA THR A 248 -5.89 9.30 10.00
C THR A 248 -6.78 8.52 10.96
N ASN A 249 -7.78 7.84 10.43
CA ASN A 249 -8.64 6.95 11.19
C ASN A 249 -8.21 5.50 10.93
N ILE A 250 -7.95 4.75 12.00
CA ILE A 250 -7.54 3.34 11.95
C ILE A 250 -8.49 2.55 12.84
N GLN A 251 -9.16 1.55 12.28
CA GLN A 251 -10.15 0.72 12.96
C GLN A 251 -9.94 -0.76 12.62
N PRO A 252 -10.17 -1.69 13.56
CA PRO A 252 -10.20 -3.10 13.24
C PRO A 252 -11.49 -3.47 12.48
N VAL A 253 -11.40 -4.48 11.63
CA VAL A 253 -12.54 -5.18 11.03
C VAL A 253 -12.37 -6.65 11.31
N THR A 254 -13.36 -7.26 11.97
CA THR A 254 -13.30 -8.68 12.32
C THR A 254 -13.78 -9.52 11.14
N VAL A 255 -12.95 -10.46 10.70
CA VAL A 255 -13.34 -11.46 9.71
C VAL A 255 -14.04 -12.60 10.43
N ILE A 256 -15.29 -12.87 10.05
CA ILE A 256 -16.11 -13.91 10.67
C ILE A 256 -16.75 -14.81 9.63
N ILE A 257 -17.09 -16.02 10.07
CA ILE A 257 -17.86 -16.96 9.27
C ILE A 257 -19.33 -16.50 9.25
N PRO A 258 -20.02 -16.55 8.09
CA PRO A 258 -21.45 -16.29 8.03
C PRO A 258 -22.27 -17.18 8.97
N ASP A 259 -23.48 -16.74 9.32
CA ASP A 259 -24.44 -17.61 10.01
C ASP A 259 -24.81 -18.79 9.08
N GLY A 260 -24.79 -20.01 9.63
CA GLY A 260 -25.05 -21.24 8.88
C GLY A 260 -23.85 -22.20 8.88
N PRO A 261 -23.89 -23.27 8.06
CA PRO A 261 -22.71 -24.09 7.79
C PRO A 261 -21.66 -23.31 7.00
N TYR A 262 -20.40 -23.73 7.10
CA TYR A 262 -19.31 -23.24 6.26
C TYR A 262 -18.26 -24.34 6.10
N LEU A 263 -18.16 -24.92 4.91
CA LEU A 263 -17.29 -26.06 4.63
C LEU A 263 -15.97 -25.60 4.02
N ILE A 264 -14.87 -26.15 4.54
CA ILE A 264 -13.53 -25.96 4.00
C ILE A 264 -12.84 -27.30 3.74
N VAL A 265 -11.94 -27.34 2.77
CA VAL A 265 -11.00 -28.46 2.59
C VAL A 265 -9.86 -28.29 3.59
N ASN A 266 -9.71 -29.24 4.50
CA ASN A 266 -8.65 -29.24 5.51
C ASN A 266 -7.38 -29.95 4.99
N ASN A 267 -7.54 -31.06 4.28
CA ASN A 267 -6.42 -31.82 3.73
C ASN A 267 -6.81 -32.65 2.50
N VAL A 268 -5.88 -32.85 1.58
CA VAL A 268 -6.01 -33.74 0.43
C VAL A 268 -4.86 -34.75 0.47
N THR A 269 -5.18 -36.04 0.43
CA THR A 269 -4.19 -37.12 0.33
C THR A 269 -4.49 -38.00 -0.85
N THR A 270 -3.44 -38.50 -1.49
CA THR A 270 -3.53 -39.35 -2.67
C THR A 270 -3.04 -40.77 -2.36
N SER A 271 -3.61 -41.74 -3.06
CA SER A 271 -3.10 -43.11 -3.08
C SER A 271 -3.12 -43.65 -4.50
N THR A 272 -2.03 -44.27 -4.92
CA THR A 272 -1.92 -44.96 -6.21
C THR A 272 -1.92 -46.47 -5.99
N ASN A 273 -1.81 -47.23 -7.07
CA ASN A 273 -1.79 -48.70 -7.03
C ASN A 273 -0.53 -49.29 -6.39
N ASP A 274 0.55 -48.53 -6.24
CA ASP A 274 1.84 -49.01 -5.72
C ASP A 274 2.51 -48.11 -4.68
N ASP A 275 2.33 -46.78 -4.73
CA ASP A 275 2.79 -45.85 -3.69
C ASP A 275 1.86 -44.62 -3.47
N SER A 276 2.44 -43.45 -3.19
CA SER A 276 1.73 -42.18 -2.96
C SER A 276 2.32 -41.04 -3.79
N ILE A 277 3.09 -41.39 -4.82
CA ILE A 277 3.64 -40.49 -5.82
C ILE A 277 2.71 -40.63 -7.02
N ILE A 278 2.29 -39.50 -7.57
CA ILE A 278 1.44 -39.48 -8.76
C ILE A 278 2.36 -39.60 -9.97
N GLU A 279 2.29 -40.70 -10.70
CA GLU A 279 3.10 -40.92 -11.89
C GLU A 279 2.27 -40.91 -13.18
N TYR A 280 2.96 -40.68 -14.31
CA TYR A 280 2.37 -40.74 -15.64
C TYR A 280 1.65 -42.07 -15.90
N GLY A 281 0.42 -42.01 -16.42
CA GLY A 281 -0.34 -43.21 -16.80
C GLY A 281 -1.01 -43.95 -15.65
N GLU A 282 -0.98 -43.42 -14.43
CA GLU A 282 -1.59 -44.04 -13.26
C GLU A 282 -3.05 -43.64 -13.01
N SER A 283 -3.75 -44.49 -12.26
CA SER A 283 -5.03 -44.16 -11.65
C SER A 283 -4.78 -43.78 -10.19
N VAL A 284 -5.23 -42.59 -9.80
CA VAL A 284 -5.02 -42.01 -8.46
C VAL A 284 -6.37 -41.92 -7.77
N SER A 285 -6.45 -42.42 -6.54
CA SER A 285 -7.58 -42.17 -5.63
C SER A 285 -7.25 -40.99 -4.71
N LEU A 286 -8.23 -40.11 -4.51
CA LEU A 286 -8.12 -38.94 -3.64
C LEU A 286 -8.99 -39.14 -2.40
N SER A 287 -8.39 -38.97 -1.22
CA SER A 287 -9.09 -38.79 0.05
C SER A 287 -9.06 -37.31 0.43
N ILE A 288 -10.23 -36.68 0.50
CA ILE A 288 -10.35 -35.26 0.85
C ILE A 288 -10.99 -35.12 2.23
N SER A 289 -10.31 -34.42 3.13
CA SER A 289 -10.80 -34.09 4.47
C SER A 289 -11.51 -32.75 4.45
N ILE A 290 -12.77 -32.73 4.88
CA ILE A 290 -13.65 -31.56 4.90
C ILE A 290 -14.01 -31.22 6.33
N GLU A 291 -13.94 -29.95 6.69
CA GLU A 291 -14.29 -29.44 8.01
C GLU A 291 -15.40 -28.40 7.92
N ASN A 292 -16.38 -28.48 8.83
CA ASN A 292 -17.41 -27.46 8.96
C ASN A 292 -17.05 -26.48 10.08
N LEU A 293 -16.58 -25.30 9.68
CA LEU A 293 -16.29 -24.18 10.58
C LEU A 293 -17.52 -23.30 10.88
N GLY A 294 -18.64 -23.57 10.22
CA GLY A 294 -19.91 -22.86 10.43
C GLY A 294 -20.49 -23.03 11.84
N VAL A 295 -21.48 -22.19 12.15
CA VAL A 295 -22.22 -22.24 13.43
C VAL A 295 -23.47 -23.13 13.37
N ALA A 296 -23.72 -23.77 12.23
CA ALA A 296 -24.79 -24.74 12.02
C ALA A 296 -24.29 -25.98 11.25
N PRO A 297 -24.95 -27.15 11.39
CA PRO A 297 -24.60 -28.32 10.59
C PRO A 297 -24.87 -28.08 9.10
N ALA A 298 -24.02 -28.65 8.25
CA ALA A 298 -24.30 -28.81 6.82
C ALA A 298 -25.07 -30.11 6.64
N GLU A 299 -26.12 -30.11 5.81
CA GLU A 299 -26.99 -31.27 5.54
C GLU A 299 -27.14 -31.48 4.03
N ASP A 300 -27.43 -32.72 3.62
CA ASP A 300 -27.62 -33.12 2.22
C ASP A 300 -26.51 -32.59 1.30
N ILE A 301 -25.27 -32.97 1.62
CA ILE A 301 -24.08 -32.38 1.02
C ILE A 301 -23.65 -33.20 -0.20
N SER A 302 -23.40 -32.52 -1.32
CA SER A 302 -22.81 -33.11 -2.52
C SER A 302 -21.49 -32.43 -2.87
N PHE A 303 -20.52 -33.22 -3.30
CA PHE A 303 -19.19 -32.79 -3.70
C PHE A 303 -18.98 -33.08 -5.18
N ILE A 304 -18.48 -32.10 -5.93
CA ILE A 304 -18.22 -32.23 -7.37
C ILE A 304 -16.78 -31.78 -7.64
N LEU A 305 -15.93 -32.74 -7.99
CA LEU A 305 -14.56 -32.49 -8.41
C LEU A 305 -14.53 -32.19 -9.92
N THR A 306 -13.83 -31.13 -10.29
CA THR A 306 -13.62 -30.70 -11.68
C THR A 306 -12.16 -30.30 -11.91
N THR A 307 -11.72 -30.37 -13.16
CA THR A 307 -10.42 -29.87 -13.60
C THR A 307 -10.50 -29.52 -15.09
N ASP A 308 -9.80 -28.45 -15.47
CA ASP A 308 -9.61 -28.06 -16.87
C ASP A 308 -8.27 -28.56 -17.44
N ASP A 309 -7.50 -29.34 -16.65
CA ASP A 309 -6.17 -29.79 -17.04
C ASP A 309 -6.23 -30.87 -18.15
N PRO A 310 -5.56 -30.67 -19.29
CA PRO A 310 -5.64 -31.60 -20.43
C PRO A 310 -4.96 -32.96 -20.20
N TYR A 311 -4.14 -33.08 -19.15
CA TYR A 311 -3.46 -34.32 -18.80
C TYR A 311 -4.24 -35.17 -17.81
N ILE A 312 -5.42 -34.73 -17.39
CA ILE A 312 -6.19 -35.39 -16.34
C ILE A 312 -7.57 -35.77 -16.85
N SER A 313 -8.01 -36.96 -16.46
CA SER A 313 -9.38 -37.42 -16.70
C SER A 313 -10.00 -37.84 -15.39
N ILE A 314 -11.08 -37.19 -14.99
CA ILE A 314 -11.83 -37.56 -13.79
C ILE A 314 -12.64 -38.82 -14.10
N ILE A 315 -12.40 -39.88 -13.32
CA ILE A 315 -13.07 -41.17 -13.44
C ILE A 315 -14.23 -41.26 -12.44
N ASP A 316 -14.00 -40.76 -11.23
CA ASP A 316 -15.02 -40.56 -10.20
C ASP A 316 -14.87 -39.16 -9.61
N GLY A 317 -15.88 -38.33 -9.81
CA GLY A 317 -15.86 -36.90 -9.50
C GLY A 317 -16.98 -36.46 -8.57
N GLU A 318 -17.86 -37.37 -8.14
CA GLU A 318 -19.06 -37.00 -7.39
C GLU A 318 -19.18 -37.82 -6.10
N GLU A 319 -19.32 -37.12 -4.97
CA GLU A 319 -19.57 -37.75 -3.67
C GLU A 319 -20.75 -37.11 -2.96
N SER A 320 -21.37 -37.85 -2.03
CA SER A 320 -22.45 -37.30 -1.22
C SER A 320 -22.51 -37.88 0.20
N ILE A 321 -22.91 -37.05 1.14
CA ILE A 321 -23.08 -37.42 2.55
C ILE A 321 -24.31 -36.73 3.14
N ASN A 322 -24.84 -37.30 4.21
CA ASN A 322 -26.05 -36.75 4.85
C ASN A 322 -25.78 -35.48 5.64
N SER A 323 -24.66 -35.38 6.38
CA SER A 323 -24.39 -34.22 7.24
C SER A 323 -22.96 -34.12 7.73
N ILE A 324 -22.48 -32.89 7.95
CA ILE A 324 -21.28 -32.57 8.74
C ILE A 324 -21.71 -31.63 9.88
N GLY A 325 -21.55 -32.07 11.12
CA GLY A 325 -21.84 -31.26 12.31
C GLY A 325 -20.87 -30.08 12.49
N VAL A 326 -21.22 -29.15 13.38
CA VAL A 326 -20.36 -28.00 13.72
C VAL A 326 -19.03 -28.48 14.32
N ASN A 327 -17.91 -27.92 13.86
CA ASN A 327 -16.54 -28.31 14.23
C ASN A 327 -16.24 -29.80 14.01
N GLN A 328 -17.00 -30.45 13.11
CA GLN A 328 -16.72 -31.82 12.70
C GLN A 328 -15.87 -31.80 11.44
N THR A 329 -14.81 -32.62 11.46
CA THR A 329 -14.07 -33.01 10.27
C THR A 329 -14.50 -34.39 9.84
N ILE A 330 -14.69 -34.58 8.54
CA ILE A 330 -14.87 -35.89 7.92
C ILE A 330 -13.82 -36.09 6.83
N THR A 331 -13.59 -37.33 6.44
CA THR A 331 -12.74 -37.66 5.29
C THR A 331 -13.55 -38.50 4.32
N LEU A 332 -13.63 -38.03 3.08
CA LEU A 332 -14.17 -38.78 1.95
C LEU A 332 -13.08 -39.75 1.47
N GLU A 333 -12.95 -40.88 2.17
CA GLU A 333 -11.87 -41.84 1.93
C GLU A 333 -11.96 -42.48 0.55
N ASN A 334 -10.95 -42.24 -0.29
CA ASN A 334 -10.92 -42.63 -1.70
C ASN A 334 -12.19 -42.20 -2.46
N GLY A 335 -12.77 -41.06 -2.07
CA GLY A 335 -14.04 -40.59 -2.61
C GLY A 335 -13.96 -40.09 -4.06
N PHE A 336 -12.76 -39.80 -4.55
CA PHE A 336 -12.59 -39.38 -5.95
C PHE A 336 -11.50 -40.18 -6.62
N SER A 337 -11.56 -40.30 -7.95
CA SER A 337 -10.52 -40.94 -8.74
C SER A 337 -10.25 -40.23 -10.05
N ILE A 338 -8.97 -40.11 -10.38
CA ILE A 338 -8.47 -39.45 -11.59
C ILE A 338 -7.47 -40.38 -12.30
N ASP A 339 -7.44 -40.32 -13.63
CA ASP A 339 -6.41 -40.93 -14.45
C ASP A 339 -5.43 -39.88 -14.95
N ILE A 340 -4.14 -40.16 -14.80
CA ILE A 340 -3.04 -39.32 -15.27
C ILE A 340 -2.66 -39.73 -16.68
N SER A 341 -2.63 -38.76 -17.60
CA SER A 341 -2.19 -39.00 -18.97
C SER A 341 -0.76 -39.53 -19.01
N PRO A 342 -0.45 -40.55 -19.82
CA PRO A 342 0.92 -41.00 -20.05
C PRO A 342 1.83 -39.93 -20.69
N ASN A 343 1.27 -38.81 -21.13
CA ASN A 343 2.00 -37.68 -21.71
C ASN A 343 2.14 -36.49 -20.75
N VAL A 344 1.75 -36.64 -19.47
CA VAL A 344 1.95 -35.57 -18.47
C VAL A 344 3.45 -35.21 -18.41
N PRO A 345 3.81 -33.92 -18.37
CA PRO A 345 5.20 -33.52 -18.15
C PRO A 345 5.70 -33.99 -16.77
N ASN A 346 7.02 -34.11 -16.62
CA ASN A 346 7.61 -34.37 -15.31
C ASN A 346 7.55 -33.10 -14.44
N ASP A 347 7.24 -33.26 -13.16
CA ASP A 347 7.17 -32.17 -12.18
C ASP A 347 6.13 -31.13 -12.61
N TYR A 348 4.91 -31.60 -12.78
CA TYR A 348 3.80 -30.85 -13.34
C TYR A 348 2.66 -30.74 -12.32
N ASP A 349 2.27 -29.51 -12.02
CA ASP A 349 1.19 -29.20 -11.10
C ASP A 349 -0.17 -29.22 -11.83
N ILE A 350 -1.09 -29.99 -11.26
CA ILE A 350 -2.45 -30.20 -11.75
C ILE A 350 -3.38 -29.40 -10.86
N ASP A 351 -4.09 -28.44 -11.45
CA ASP A 351 -5.10 -27.66 -10.74
C ASP A 351 -6.43 -28.41 -10.71
N CYS A 352 -6.97 -28.59 -9.50
CA CYS A 352 -8.25 -29.24 -9.23
C CYS A 352 -9.16 -28.29 -8.47
N HIS A 353 -10.46 -28.37 -8.79
CA HIS A 353 -11.51 -27.55 -8.17
C HIS A 353 -12.59 -28.45 -7.59
N LEU A 354 -12.89 -28.31 -6.30
CA LEU A 354 -13.95 -29.01 -5.60
C LEU A 354 -15.08 -28.05 -5.24
N GLU A 355 -16.25 -28.28 -5.83
CA GLU A 355 -17.50 -27.60 -5.47
C GLU A 355 -18.20 -28.42 -4.37
N MET A 356 -18.57 -27.77 -3.27
CA MET A 356 -19.27 -28.33 -2.12
C MET A 356 -20.64 -27.67 -2.00
N ASN A 357 -21.72 -28.42 -2.22
CA ASN A 357 -23.08 -27.90 -2.16
C ASN A 357 -23.83 -28.46 -0.95
N SER A 358 -24.55 -27.61 -0.22
CA SER A 358 -25.48 -27.98 0.86
C SER A 358 -26.70 -27.06 0.85
N ASN A 359 -27.84 -27.58 0.41
CA ASN A 359 -29.09 -26.83 0.24
C ASN A 359 -28.90 -25.58 -0.65
N GLU A 360 -28.95 -24.38 -0.06
CA GLU A 360 -28.78 -23.09 -0.75
C GLU A 360 -27.33 -22.57 -0.68
N ASN A 361 -26.44 -23.28 0.02
CA ASN A 361 -25.04 -22.88 0.16
C ASN A 361 -24.14 -23.66 -0.81
N THR A 362 -23.17 -22.95 -1.37
CA THR A 362 -22.11 -23.51 -2.21
C THR A 362 -20.78 -22.95 -1.69
N TRP A 363 -19.78 -23.82 -1.56
CA TRP A 363 -18.40 -23.46 -1.23
C TRP A 363 -17.46 -24.11 -2.24
N ASP A 364 -16.41 -23.37 -2.57
CA ASP A 364 -15.43 -23.77 -3.58
C ASP A 364 -14.07 -23.95 -2.92
N ALA A 365 -13.31 -24.96 -3.35
CA ALA A 365 -11.94 -25.17 -2.91
C ALA A 365 -11.06 -25.58 -4.08
N ASP A 366 -10.01 -24.79 -4.32
CA ASP A 366 -8.96 -25.09 -5.29
C ASP A 366 -7.76 -25.73 -4.59
N PHE A 367 -7.20 -26.77 -5.19
CA PHE A 367 -5.98 -27.42 -4.71
C PHE A 367 -5.16 -27.95 -5.88
N SER A 368 -3.85 -28.13 -5.65
CA SER A 368 -2.93 -28.61 -6.68
C SER A 368 -2.34 -29.97 -6.31
N LEU A 369 -2.15 -30.83 -7.31
CA LEU A 369 -1.51 -32.13 -7.21
C LEU A 369 -0.30 -32.18 -8.14
N THR A 370 0.86 -32.66 -7.68
CA THR A 370 2.05 -32.74 -8.53
C THR A 370 2.24 -34.13 -9.11
N ALA A 371 2.35 -34.24 -10.44
CA ALA A 371 2.61 -35.47 -11.17
C ALA A 371 4.05 -35.56 -11.71
N PHE A 372 4.59 -36.77 -11.77
CA PHE A 372 5.95 -37.05 -12.22
C PHE A 372 6.00 -37.97 -13.45
N ALA A 373 7.01 -37.75 -14.28
CA ALA A 373 7.25 -38.54 -15.49
C ALA A 373 8.75 -38.82 -15.68
N PRO A 374 9.15 -39.93 -16.33
CA PRO A 374 10.56 -40.26 -16.49
C PRO A 374 11.33 -39.19 -17.26
N VAL A 375 12.38 -38.62 -16.64
CA VAL A 375 13.34 -37.76 -17.34
C VAL A 375 14.42 -38.63 -17.99
N LEU A 376 14.23 -38.98 -19.26
CA LEU A 376 15.21 -39.77 -20.01
C LEU A 376 16.27 -38.86 -20.66
N SER A 377 17.51 -38.91 -20.16
CA SER A 377 18.67 -38.31 -20.82
C SER A 377 19.59 -39.37 -21.40
N VAL A 378 19.83 -39.33 -22.71
CA VAL A 378 20.87 -40.16 -23.34
C VAL A 378 22.15 -39.33 -23.44
N ASN A 379 23.13 -39.63 -22.60
CA ASN A 379 24.47 -39.07 -22.75
C ASN A 379 25.21 -39.86 -23.84
N ALA A 380 25.63 -39.18 -24.91
CA ALA A 380 26.51 -39.78 -25.91
C ALA A 380 27.88 -40.08 -25.28
N ILE A 381 28.38 -41.31 -25.49
CA ILE A 381 29.73 -41.73 -25.10
C ILE A 381 30.73 -41.33 -26.18
#